data_AF-A0A947DYY8-F1
#
_entry.id   AF-A0A947DYY8-F1
#
_cell.length_a   1.000
_cell.length_b   1.000
_cell.length_c   1.000
_cell.angle_alpha   90.00
_cell.angle_beta   90.00
_cell.angle_gamma   90.00
#
_symmetry.space_group_name_H-M   'P 1'
#
loop_
_entity.id
_entity.type
_entity.pdbx_description
1 polymer ?
#
loop_
_entity_poly.entity_id
_entity_poly.type
_entity_poly.pdbx_seq_one_letter_code
_entity_poly.pdbx_strand_id
1 'polypeptide(L)'
;MNKLLATLISGLFISAAFAQAPATPATPAIPASPAVVKAEAKAVSATAAATTSEAKVDAKADAKVQKAELTATEKKAAAKAKAAKAKAKARAQVAKAKAADKVTAQAKADTVNVKADAKADTAIVNATAKADKVKVDASADKAAAKIETSAVKAEGKVDVKAAGAVK
;
A
#
# COMPACT_ATOMS: atom_id res chain seq x y z
N MET A 1 11.78 -5.90 17.20
CA MET A 1 11.03 -4.68 16.80
C MET A 1 9.69 -4.51 17.53
N ASN A 2 9.10 -5.54 18.14
CA ASN A 2 7.81 -5.40 18.86
C ASN A 2 7.94 -4.91 20.31
N LYS A 3 9.14 -4.96 20.91
CA LYS A 3 9.35 -4.50 22.30
C LYS A 3 9.45 -2.97 22.41
N LEU A 4 9.81 -2.29 21.32
CA LEU A 4 9.97 -0.84 21.27
C LEU A 4 8.63 -0.12 21.10
N LEU A 5 7.71 -0.70 20.32
CA LEU A 5 6.31 -0.25 20.23
C LEU A 5 5.55 -0.48 21.54
N ALA A 6 5.80 -1.60 22.24
CA ALA A 6 5.19 -1.87 23.54
C ALA A 6 5.65 -0.90 24.64
N THR A 7 6.93 -0.49 24.65
CA THR A 7 7.45 0.52 25.58
C THR A 7 6.97 1.93 25.23
N LEU A 8 6.78 2.25 23.96
CA LEU A 8 6.25 3.55 23.54
C LEU A 8 4.78 3.74 23.94
N ILE A 9 3.97 2.68 23.88
CA ILE A 9 2.54 2.73 24.23
C ILE A 9 2.33 2.74 25.76
N SER A 10 3.22 2.12 26.53
CA SER A 10 3.15 2.13 28.00
C SER A 10 3.79 3.36 28.65
N GLY A 11 4.71 4.06 27.95
CA GLY A 11 5.29 5.32 28.42
C GLY A 11 4.45 6.57 28.16
N LEU A 12 3.46 6.51 27.25
CA LEU A 12 2.66 7.69 26.86
C LEU A 12 1.57 8.07 27.87
N PHE A 13 1.27 7.22 28.87
CA PHE A 13 0.16 7.42 29.81
C PHE A 13 0.56 7.87 31.24
N ILE A 14 1.83 8.16 31.52
CA ILE A 14 2.29 8.46 32.91
C ILE A 14 2.70 9.94 33.13
N SER A 15 2.68 10.82 32.12
CA SER A 15 3.21 12.19 32.23
C SER A 15 2.15 13.32 32.31
N ALA A 16 1.11 13.18 33.12
CA ALA A 16 0.21 14.31 33.47
C ALA A 16 0.10 14.51 34.98
N ALA A 17 1.23 14.40 35.68
CA ALA A 17 1.37 14.90 37.04
C ALA A 17 1.56 16.43 37.01
N PHE A 18 0.51 17.14 37.46
CA PHE A 18 0.50 18.47 38.09
C PHE A 18 1.43 19.56 37.52
N ALA A 19 0.90 20.36 36.60
CA ALA A 19 1.27 21.77 36.50
C ALA A 19 0.23 22.62 37.24
N GLN A 20 0.59 23.07 38.45
CA GLN A 20 -0.15 24.10 39.20
C GLN A 20 -0.20 25.41 38.37
N ALA A 21 -1.40 25.85 38.01
CA ALA A 21 -1.68 27.22 37.57
C ALA A 21 -3.02 27.70 38.19
N PRO A 22 -3.20 29.00 38.46
CA PRO A 22 -4.02 29.49 39.57
C PRO A 22 -5.53 29.29 39.40
N ALA A 23 -6.18 29.10 40.55
CA ALA A 23 -7.58 28.77 40.74
C ALA A 23 -8.56 29.75 40.06
N THR A 24 -9.16 29.30 38.95
CA THR A 24 -10.54 29.67 38.59
C THR A 24 -11.50 28.85 39.45
N PRO A 25 -12.60 29.43 39.97
CA PRO A 25 -13.59 28.70 40.75
C PRO A 25 -14.00 27.41 40.04
N ALA A 26 -13.79 26.29 40.73
CA ALA A 26 -14.13 24.98 40.24
C ALA A 26 -15.63 24.92 39.93
N THR A 27 -15.98 24.93 38.64
CA THR A 27 -17.18 24.24 38.20
C THR A 27 -17.06 22.82 38.74
N PRO A 28 -17.99 22.32 39.56
CA PRO A 28 -17.86 20.98 40.13
C PRO A 28 -17.66 19.99 38.99
N ALA A 29 -16.51 19.31 39.01
CA ALA A 29 -16.25 18.19 38.12
C ALA A 29 -17.36 17.18 38.38
N ILE A 30 -18.34 17.13 37.48
CA ILE A 30 -19.41 16.15 37.52
C ILE A 30 -18.69 14.80 37.45
N PRO A 31 -18.79 13.93 38.46
CA PRO A 31 -18.21 12.60 38.36
C PRO A 31 -18.78 11.93 37.11
N ALA A 32 -17.90 11.41 36.24
CA ALA A 32 -18.34 10.70 35.04
C ALA A 32 -19.36 9.63 35.44
N SER A 33 -20.57 9.71 34.89
CA SER A 33 -21.60 8.74 35.24
C SER A 33 -21.15 7.35 34.79
N PRO A 34 -21.59 6.27 35.45
CA PRO A 34 -21.28 4.90 35.02
C PRO A 34 -21.63 4.64 33.55
N ALA A 35 -22.63 5.35 33.02
CA ALA A 35 -23.02 5.28 31.61
C ALA A 35 -21.96 5.87 30.68
N VAL A 36 -21.34 7.01 31.05
CA VAL A 36 -20.25 7.63 30.29
C VAL A 36 -19.02 6.71 30.26
N VAL A 37 -18.62 6.17 31.41
CA VAL A 37 -17.47 5.24 31.50
C VAL A 37 -17.69 3.98 30.64
N LYS A 38 -18.90 3.44 30.65
CA LYS A 38 -19.25 2.26 29.84
C LYS A 38 -19.27 2.59 28.34
N ALA A 39 -19.73 3.77 27.95
CA ALA A 39 -19.70 4.23 26.57
C ALA A 39 -18.25 4.45 26.08
N GLU A 40 -17.39 5.04 26.91
CA GLU A 40 -15.96 5.23 26.59
C GLU A 40 -15.25 3.89 26.39
N ALA A 41 -15.47 2.92 27.27
CA ALA A 41 -14.89 1.58 27.13
C ALA A 41 -15.32 0.88 25.82
N LYS A 42 -16.61 1.03 25.44
CA LYS A 42 -17.12 0.52 24.16
C LYS A 42 -16.50 1.23 22.96
N ALA A 43 -16.41 2.56 23.00
CA ALA A 43 -15.80 3.35 21.93
C ALA A 43 -14.32 3.02 21.72
N VAL A 44 -13.56 2.83 22.82
CA VAL A 44 -12.15 2.40 22.77
C VAL A 44 -12.02 1.00 22.16
N SER A 45 -12.86 0.05 22.61
CA SER A 45 -12.86 -1.32 22.08
C SER A 45 -13.19 -1.37 20.59
N ALA A 46 -14.23 -0.64 20.15
CA ALA A 46 -14.61 -0.54 18.74
C ALA A 46 -13.50 0.09 17.89
N THR A 47 -12.87 1.15 18.39
CA THR A 47 -11.73 1.81 17.72
C THR A 47 -10.53 0.86 17.58
N ALA A 48 -10.23 0.06 18.60
CA ALA A 48 -9.15 -0.91 18.57
C ALA A 48 -9.42 -2.04 17.55
N ALA A 49 -10.67 -2.52 17.49
CA ALA A 49 -11.10 -3.51 16.51
C ALA A 49 -11.00 -2.95 15.08
N ALA A 50 -11.47 -1.72 14.85
CA ALA A 50 -11.38 -1.06 13.55
C ALA A 50 -9.92 -0.85 13.11
N THR A 51 -9.05 -0.36 14.00
CA THR A 51 -7.62 -0.19 13.72
C THR A 51 -6.94 -1.53 13.38
N THR A 52 -7.34 -2.63 14.02
CA THR A 52 -6.84 -3.96 13.69
C THR A 52 -7.30 -4.42 12.31
N SER A 53 -8.55 -4.13 11.93
CA SER A 53 -9.08 -4.42 10.60
C SER A 53 -8.37 -3.60 9.51
N GLU A 54 -8.14 -2.30 9.75
CA GLU A 54 -7.36 -1.43 8.86
C GLU A 54 -5.96 -2.00 8.63
N ALA A 55 -5.24 -2.38 9.70
CA ALA A 55 -3.91 -2.97 9.57
C ALA A 55 -3.92 -4.28 8.74
N LYS A 56 -4.99 -5.09 8.82
CA LYS A 56 -5.13 -6.29 7.99
C LYS A 56 -5.37 -5.95 6.51
N VAL A 57 -6.16 -4.91 6.22
CA VAL A 57 -6.36 -4.42 4.85
C VAL A 57 -5.05 -3.90 4.28
N ASP A 58 -4.32 -3.09 5.05
CA ASP A 58 -3.00 -2.56 4.67
C ASP A 58 -2.03 -3.69 4.33
N ALA A 59 -1.89 -4.69 5.21
CA ALA A 59 -1.02 -5.84 4.98
C ALA A 59 -1.40 -6.65 3.72
N LYS A 60 -2.70 -6.86 3.48
CA LYS A 60 -3.18 -7.54 2.27
C LYS A 60 -2.92 -6.73 1.01
N ALA A 61 -3.12 -5.42 1.06
CA ALA A 61 -2.88 -4.50 -0.04
C ALA A 61 -1.38 -4.49 -0.41
N ASP A 62 -0.48 -4.43 0.58
CA ASP A 62 0.96 -4.49 0.35
C ASP A 62 1.39 -5.84 -0.25
N ALA A 63 0.84 -6.95 0.24
CA ALA A 63 1.12 -8.27 -0.34
C ALA A 63 0.67 -8.37 -1.81
N LYS A 64 -0.49 -7.80 -2.17
CA LYS A 64 -0.96 -7.73 -3.56
C LYS A 64 0.01 -6.91 -4.43
N VAL A 65 0.44 -5.74 -3.96
CA VAL A 65 1.38 -4.87 -4.68
C VAL A 65 2.71 -5.58 -4.91
N GLN A 66 3.30 -6.17 -3.87
CA GLN A 66 4.57 -6.88 -3.98
C GLN A 66 4.48 -8.04 -5.00
N LYS A 67 3.40 -8.83 -4.95
CA LYS A 67 3.18 -9.91 -5.93
C LYS A 67 3.06 -9.38 -7.36
N ALA A 68 2.38 -8.25 -7.56
CA ALA A 68 2.22 -7.63 -8.86
C ALA A 68 3.56 -7.09 -9.41
N GLU A 69 4.39 -6.48 -8.57
CA GLU A 69 5.71 -5.99 -8.94
C GLU A 69 6.68 -7.12 -9.32
N LEU A 70 6.69 -8.22 -8.55
CA LEU A 70 7.47 -9.42 -8.87
C LEU A 70 7.03 -9.99 -10.22
N THR A 71 5.72 -10.17 -10.42
CA THR A 71 5.17 -10.66 -11.69
C THR A 71 5.53 -9.74 -12.86
N ALA A 72 5.48 -8.42 -12.66
CA ALA A 72 5.85 -7.47 -13.69
C ALA A 72 7.35 -7.55 -14.02
N THR A 73 8.20 -7.69 -13.01
CA THR A 73 9.65 -7.84 -13.16
C THR A 73 10.00 -9.09 -13.96
N GLU A 74 9.39 -10.23 -13.62
CA GLU A 74 9.55 -11.49 -14.37
C GLU A 74 9.14 -11.34 -15.84
N LYS A 75 7.99 -10.71 -16.10
CA LYS A 75 7.52 -10.48 -17.48
C LYS A 75 8.44 -9.56 -18.26
N LYS A 76 8.94 -8.49 -17.63
CA LYS A 76 9.91 -7.57 -18.23
C LYS A 76 11.20 -8.31 -18.58
N ALA A 77 11.73 -9.12 -17.67
CA ALA A 77 12.93 -9.92 -17.90
C ALA A 77 12.73 -10.93 -19.04
N ALA A 78 11.62 -11.67 -19.03
CA ALA A 78 11.28 -12.63 -20.07
C ALA A 78 11.12 -11.98 -21.45
N ALA A 79 10.52 -10.79 -21.53
CA ALA A 79 10.37 -10.01 -22.76
C ALA A 79 11.74 -9.60 -23.32
N LYS A 80 12.62 -9.03 -22.48
CA LYS A 80 13.99 -8.66 -22.85
C LYS A 80 14.81 -9.87 -23.31
N ALA A 81 14.71 -11.00 -22.61
CA ALA A 81 15.40 -12.23 -22.98
C ALA A 81 14.95 -12.78 -24.35
N LYS A 82 13.64 -12.77 -24.62
CA LYS A 82 13.09 -13.16 -25.93
C LYS A 82 13.56 -12.24 -27.05
N ALA A 83 13.59 -10.93 -26.82
CA ALA A 83 14.11 -9.98 -27.79
C ALA A 83 15.60 -10.21 -28.04
N ALA A 84 16.42 -10.33 -26.99
CA ALA A 84 17.85 -10.61 -27.11
C ALA A 84 18.12 -11.90 -27.90
N LYS A 85 17.38 -12.98 -27.65
CA LYS A 85 17.49 -14.24 -28.40
C LYS A 85 17.15 -14.07 -29.88
N ALA A 86 16.11 -13.30 -30.20
CA ALA A 86 15.74 -13.03 -31.59
C ALA A 86 16.83 -12.22 -32.32
N LYS A 87 17.35 -11.17 -31.68
CA LYS A 87 18.45 -10.34 -32.19
C LYS A 87 19.72 -11.16 -32.39
N ALA A 88 20.08 -12.01 -31.43
CA ALA A 88 21.25 -12.88 -31.52
C ALA A 88 21.15 -13.85 -32.71
N LYS A 89 19.97 -14.48 -32.92
CA LYS A 89 19.73 -15.33 -34.09
C LYS A 89 19.86 -14.55 -35.40
N ALA A 90 19.31 -13.33 -35.46
CA ALA A 90 19.40 -12.49 -36.64
C ALA A 90 20.87 -12.12 -36.97
N ARG A 91 21.65 -11.70 -35.96
CA ARG A 91 23.08 -11.42 -36.12
C ARG A 91 23.88 -12.64 -36.55
N ALA A 92 23.55 -13.82 -36.03
CA ALA A 92 24.19 -15.07 -36.46
C ALA A 92 23.90 -15.39 -37.94
N GLN A 93 22.70 -15.09 -38.45
CA GLN A 93 22.38 -15.24 -39.87
C GLN A 93 23.19 -14.26 -40.73
N VAL A 94 23.39 -13.02 -40.28
CA VAL A 94 24.28 -12.05 -40.97
C VAL A 94 25.72 -12.55 -41.01
N ALA A 95 26.22 -13.09 -39.89
CA ALA A 95 27.60 -13.60 -39.81
C ALA A 95 27.85 -14.80 -40.75
N LYS A 96 26.81 -15.59 -41.05
CA LYS A 96 26.87 -16.73 -41.98
C LYS A 96 26.63 -16.36 -43.44
N ALA A 97 26.19 -15.13 -43.73
CA ALA A 97 25.89 -14.71 -45.09
C ALA A 97 27.16 -14.49 -45.91
N LYS A 98 27.11 -14.83 -47.21
CA LYS A 98 28.19 -14.52 -48.16
C LYS A 98 28.34 -12.99 -48.30
N ALA A 99 29.52 -12.53 -48.69
CA ALA A 99 29.83 -11.11 -48.81
C ALA A 99 28.83 -10.33 -49.69
N ALA A 100 28.45 -10.90 -50.83
CA ALA A 100 27.47 -10.30 -51.76
C ALA A 100 26.05 -10.18 -51.14
N ASP A 101 25.68 -11.06 -50.22
CA ASP A 101 24.34 -11.09 -49.61
C ASP A 101 24.26 -10.35 -48.26
N LYS A 102 25.41 -9.90 -47.75
CA LYS A 102 25.54 -9.40 -46.37
C LYS A 102 24.71 -8.15 -46.11
N VAL A 103 24.56 -7.27 -47.11
CA VAL A 103 23.71 -6.06 -47.01
C VAL A 103 22.24 -6.45 -46.84
N THR A 104 21.74 -7.37 -47.66
CA THR A 104 20.35 -7.86 -47.57
C THR A 104 20.11 -8.62 -46.27
N ALA A 105 21.08 -9.43 -45.83
CA ALA A 105 21.01 -10.11 -44.54
C ALA A 105 20.96 -9.12 -43.37
N GLN A 106 21.77 -8.06 -43.43
CA GLN A 106 21.77 -7.00 -42.42
C GLN A 106 20.42 -6.28 -42.35
N ALA A 107 19.84 -5.88 -43.49
CA ALA A 107 18.52 -5.24 -43.53
C ALA A 107 17.40 -6.12 -42.92
N LYS A 108 17.44 -7.43 -43.18
CA LYS A 108 16.54 -8.41 -42.54
C LYS A 108 16.77 -8.47 -41.03
N ALA A 109 18.02 -8.46 -40.60
CA ALA A 109 18.36 -8.47 -39.18
C ALA A 109 17.90 -7.20 -38.46
N ASP A 110 18.03 -6.03 -39.08
CA ASP A 110 17.55 -4.77 -38.51
C ASP A 110 16.04 -4.75 -38.39
N THR A 111 15.32 -5.28 -39.39
CA THR A 111 13.86 -5.49 -39.30
C THR A 111 13.49 -6.40 -38.13
N VAL A 112 14.24 -7.49 -37.92
CA VAL A 112 14.02 -8.39 -36.76
C VAL A 112 14.33 -7.68 -35.45
N ASN A 113 15.39 -6.87 -35.39
CA ASN A 113 15.76 -6.11 -34.20
C ASN A 113 14.62 -5.16 -33.79
N VAL A 114 14.11 -4.36 -34.73
CA VAL A 114 13.01 -3.42 -34.49
C VAL A 114 11.74 -4.16 -34.05
N LYS A 115 11.38 -5.26 -34.71
CA LYS A 115 10.21 -6.07 -34.32
C LYS A 115 10.37 -6.71 -32.95
N ALA A 116 11.58 -7.14 -32.60
CA ALA A 116 11.88 -7.74 -31.30
C ALA A 116 11.76 -6.70 -30.18
N ASP A 117 12.27 -5.48 -30.40
CA ASP A 117 12.16 -4.37 -29.46
C ASP A 117 10.71 -3.94 -29.28
N ALA A 118 9.98 -3.68 -30.37
CA ALA A 118 8.57 -3.29 -30.29
C ALA A 118 7.71 -4.30 -29.52
N LYS A 119 7.98 -5.61 -29.68
CA LYS A 119 7.31 -6.67 -28.91
C LYS A 119 7.72 -6.67 -27.44
N ALA A 120 9.00 -6.44 -27.14
CA ALA A 120 9.47 -6.36 -25.76
C ALA A 120 8.89 -5.14 -25.05
N ASP A 121 8.90 -3.98 -25.69
CA ASP A 121 8.38 -2.73 -25.15
C ASP A 121 6.88 -2.83 -24.88
N THR A 122 6.10 -3.34 -25.84
CA THR A 122 4.67 -3.61 -25.62
C THR A 122 4.44 -4.52 -24.40
N ALA A 123 5.25 -5.57 -24.23
CA ALA A 123 5.14 -6.46 -23.08
C ALA A 123 5.54 -5.77 -21.76
N ILE A 124 6.57 -4.93 -21.78
CA ILE A 124 7.04 -4.15 -20.63
C ILE A 124 5.98 -3.12 -20.20
N VAL A 125 5.40 -2.39 -21.15
CA VAL A 125 4.33 -1.42 -20.90
C VAL A 125 3.11 -2.12 -20.29
N ASN A 126 2.66 -3.23 -20.89
CA ASN A 126 1.53 -4.00 -20.36
C ASN A 126 1.79 -4.57 -18.96
N ALA A 127 3.01 -5.03 -18.68
CA ALA A 127 3.39 -5.51 -17.35
C ALA A 127 3.40 -4.38 -16.32
N THR A 128 3.89 -3.20 -16.70
CA THR A 128 3.93 -2.00 -15.85
C THR A 128 2.52 -1.51 -15.54
N ALA A 129 1.68 -1.32 -16.57
CA ALA A 129 0.30 -0.88 -16.42
C ALA A 129 -0.52 -1.80 -15.50
N LYS A 130 -0.31 -3.12 -15.57
CA LYS A 130 -0.97 -4.07 -14.66
C LYS A 130 -0.50 -3.92 -13.22
N ALA A 131 0.80 -3.72 -12.99
CA ALA A 131 1.32 -3.49 -11.64
C ALA A 131 0.81 -2.16 -11.08
N ASP A 132 0.78 -1.10 -11.88
CA ASP A 132 0.30 0.21 -11.47
C ASP A 132 -1.19 0.20 -11.15
N LYS A 133 -2.00 -0.54 -11.93
CA LYS A 133 -3.41 -0.74 -11.59
C LYS A 133 -3.57 -1.39 -10.21
N VAL A 134 -2.78 -2.42 -9.90
CA VAL A 134 -2.83 -3.06 -8.57
C VAL A 134 -2.41 -2.10 -7.47
N LYS A 135 -1.45 -1.21 -7.72
CA LYS A 135 -1.05 -0.17 -6.76
C LYS A 135 -2.18 0.81 -6.49
N VAL A 136 -2.88 1.27 -7.54
CA VAL A 136 -4.03 2.17 -7.41
C VAL A 136 -5.17 1.48 -6.65
N ASP A 137 -5.52 0.25 -7.03
CA ASP A 137 -6.56 -0.53 -6.35
C ASP A 137 -6.19 -0.75 -4.86
N ALA A 138 -4.93 -1.06 -4.56
CA ALA A 138 -4.42 -1.20 -3.21
C ALA A 138 -4.50 0.11 -2.42
N SER A 139 -4.13 1.25 -3.01
CA SER A 139 -4.28 2.56 -2.36
C SER A 139 -5.73 2.90 -2.07
N ALA A 140 -6.66 2.55 -2.98
CA ALA A 140 -8.09 2.72 -2.76
C ALA A 140 -8.61 1.83 -1.61
N ASP A 141 -8.21 0.56 -1.55
CA ASP A 141 -8.54 -0.37 -0.46
C ASP A 141 -8.10 0.21 0.91
N LYS A 142 -6.86 0.72 0.98
CA LYS A 142 -6.31 1.33 2.21
C LYS A 142 -7.04 2.62 2.60
N ALA A 143 -7.38 3.46 1.62
CA ALA A 143 -8.11 4.70 1.87
C ALA A 143 -9.53 4.41 2.40
N ALA A 144 -10.23 3.43 1.83
CA ALA A 144 -11.53 2.99 2.31
C ALA A 144 -11.46 2.50 3.76
N ALA A 145 -10.48 1.66 4.09
CA ALA A 145 -10.29 1.17 5.46
C ALA A 145 -10.03 2.29 6.48
N LYS A 146 -9.24 3.31 6.10
CA LYS A 146 -9.00 4.50 6.94
C LYS A 146 -10.26 5.31 7.19
N ILE A 147 -11.10 5.45 6.17
CA ILE A 147 -12.39 6.13 6.27
C ILE A 147 -13.30 5.36 7.23
N GLU A 148 -13.40 4.04 7.11
CA GLU A 148 -14.17 3.18 8.02
C GLU A 148 -13.69 3.31 9.47
N THR A 149 -12.37 3.24 9.72
CA THR A 149 -11.82 3.45 11.08
C THR A 149 -12.16 4.83 11.63
N SER A 150 -12.12 5.86 10.78
CA SER A 150 -12.43 7.24 11.19
C SER A 150 -13.92 7.40 11.51
N ALA A 151 -14.80 6.73 10.75
CA ALA A 151 -16.23 6.68 11.03
C ALA A 151 -16.51 6.00 12.38
N VAL A 152 -15.90 4.84 12.67
CA VAL A 152 -16.05 4.15 13.96
C VAL A 152 -15.59 5.03 15.13
N LYS A 153 -14.47 5.76 14.96
CA LYS A 153 -14.00 6.73 15.97
C LYS A 153 -15.00 7.88 16.19
N ALA A 154 -15.63 8.36 15.12
CA ALA A 154 -16.61 9.43 15.20
C ALA A 154 -17.90 8.94 15.89
N GLU A 155 -18.42 7.77 15.52
CA GLU A 155 -19.57 7.13 16.15
C GLU A 155 -19.33 6.92 17.65
N GLY A 156 -18.18 6.38 18.03
CA GLY A 156 -17.83 6.20 19.44
C GLY A 156 -17.81 7.52 20.23
N LYS A 157 -17.39 8.64 19.63
CA LYS A 157 -17.47 9.97 20.28
C LYS A 157 -18.90 10.45 20.42
N VAL A 158 -19.75 10.19 19.43
CA VAL A 158 -21.19 10.53 19.48
C VAL A 158 -21.87 9.74 20.58
N ASP A 159 -21.60 8.43 20.69
CA ASP A 159 -22.16 7.57 21.74
C ASP A 159 -21.76 8.00 23.15
N VAL A 160 -20.49 8.37 23.35
CA VAL A 160 -20.00 8.92 24.63
C VAL A 160 -20.70 10.23 24.97
N LYS A 161 -20.87 11.13 23.99
CA LYS A 161 -21.58 12.39 24.19
C LYS A 161 -23.06 12.18 24.51
N ALA A 162 -23.71 11.25 23.83
CA ALA A 162 -25.11 10.89 24.11
C ALA A 162 -25.26 10.30 25.52
N ALA A 163 -24.36 9.42 25.95
CA ALA A 163 -24.36 8.86 27.30
C ALA A 163 -24.17 9.91 28.41
N GLY A 164 -23.47 11.02 28.12
CA GLY A 164 -23.33 12.16 29.03
C GLY A 164 -24.53 13.11 29.04
N ALA A 165 -25.36 13.09 28.00
CA ALA A 165 -26.57 13.91 27.88
C ALA A 165 -27.80 13.28 28.54
N VAL A 166 -27.77 11.96 28.78
CA VAL A 166 -28.76 11.27 29.62
C VAL A 166 -28.42 11.55 31.08
N LYS A 167 -28.89 12.69 31.58
CA LYS A 167 -28.76 13.11 32.97
C LYS A 167 -30.14 13.35 33.57
#